data_AF-A0A7Y3DA39-F1
#
_entry.id   AF-A0A7Y3DA39-F1
#
_cell.length_a   1.000
_cell.length_b   1.000
_cell.length_c   1.000
_cell.angle_alpha   90.00
_cell.angle_beta   90.00
_cell.angle_gamma   90.00
#
_symmetry.space_group_name_H-M   'P 1'
#
loop_
_entity.id
_entity.type
_entity.pdbx_description
1 polymer ?
#
loop_
_entity_poly.entity_id
_entity_poly.type
_entity_poly.pdbx_seq_one_letter_code
_entity_poly.pdbx_strand_id
1 'polypeptide(L)'
;MGPKPAGFDDANRAATINLSTPAGRHYESSMKEQVYHRLLQSGLQCLIDGPGNPQRAVTILFRIDASGQPVESLLWPRTDFGVCAHGGIGPFTLSPPPRDDYWVKILLRP
;
A
#
# COMPACT_ATOMS: atom_id res chain seq x y z
N MET A 1 13.26 8.22 13.21
CA MET A 1 12.25 7.25 12.71
C MET A 1 11.30 6.96 13.85
N GLY A 2 9.99 7.13 13.66
CA GLY A 2 8.99 6.77 14.69
C GLY A 2 8.96 5.27 14.95
N PRO A 3 8.19 4.77 15.94
CA PRO A 3 8.00 3.34 16.14
C PRO A 3 7.19 2.72 14.99
N LYS A 4 7.41 1.42 14.73
CA LYS A 4 6.59 0.66 13.79
C LYS A 4 5.14 0.60 14.29
N PRO A 5 4.12 0.80 13.44
CA PRO A 5 2.73 0.67 13.85
C PRO A 5 2.43 -0.70 14.47
N ALA A 6 1.58 -0.74 15.49
CA ALA A 6 1.10 -1.99 16.04
C ALA A 6 0.38 -2.82 14.95
N GLY A 7 0.52 -4.14 14.99
CA GLY A 7 -0.09 -5.03 14.00
C GLY A 7 0.56 -5.02 12.61
N PHE A 8 1.55 -4.16 12.34
CA PHE A 8 2.21 -4.09 11.02
C PHE A 8 2.81 -5.43 10.59
N ASP A 9 3.50 -6.13 11.50
CA ASP A 9 4.16 -7.40 11.17
C ASP A 9 3.14 -8.51 10.86
N ASP A 10 1.99 -8.51 11.56
CA ASP A 10 0.89 -9.44 11.32
C ASP A 10 0.17 -9.13 10.00
N ALA A 11 -0.12 -7.86 9.74
CA ALA A 11 -0.69 -7.40 8.47
C ALA A 11 0.23 -7.71 7.27
N ASN A 12 1.54 -7.51 7.43
CA ASN A 12 2.53 -7.84 6.40
C ASN A 12 2.62 -9.35 6.16
N ARG A 13 2.53 -10.16 7.23
CA ARG A 13 2.46 -11.61 7.12
C ARG A 13 1.19 -12.04 6.40
N ALA A 14 0.03 -11.49 6.75
CA ALA A 14 -1.24 -11.78 6.09
C ALA A 14 -1.21 -11.43 4.59
N ALA A 15 -0.68 -10.26 4.24
CA ALA A 15 -0.50 -9.85 2.85
C ALA A 15 0.45 -10.80 2.10
N THR A 16 1.50 -11.29 2.75
CA THR A 16 2.44 -12.24 2.14
C THR A 16 1.79 -13.63 1.95
N ILE A 17 1.00 -14.09 2.92
CA ILE A 17 0.25 -15.36 2.81
C ILE A 17 -0.73 -15.30 1.64
N ASN A 18 -1.42 -14.18 1.44
CA ASN A 18 -2.33 -13.99 0.32
C ASN A 18 -1.66 -14.27 -1.04
N LEU A 19 -0.39 -13.88 -1.21
CA LEU A 19 0.39 -14.11 -2.43
C LEU A 19 0.77 -15.59 -2.68
N SER A 20 0.63 -16.46 -1.68
CA SER A 20 0.88 -17.90 -1.87
C SER A 20 -0.20 -18.57 -2.72
N THR A 21 -1.38 -17.96 -2.82
CA THR A 21 -2.53 -18.50 -3.56
C THR A 21 -2.63 -17.97 -5.00
N PRO A 22 -3.17 -18.75 -5.96
CA PRO A 22 -3.43 -18.26 -7.31
C PRO A 22 -4.38 -17.05 -7.34
N ALA A 23 -5.46 -17.09 -6.55
CA ALA A 23 -6.43 -16.00 -6.46
C ALA A 23 -5.77 -14.72 -5.93
N GLY A 24 -4.91 -14.83 -4.91
CA GLY A 24 -4.24 -13.67 -4.36
C GLY A 24 -3.17 -13.08 -5.27
N ARG A 25 -2.46 -13.89 -6.07
CA ARG A 25 -1.57 -13.38 -7.13
C ARG A 25 -2.33 -12.65 -8.23
N HIS A 26 -3.46 -13.21 -8.67
CA HIS A 26 -4.30 -12.58 -9.68
C HIS A 26 -4.84 -11.22 -9.18
N TYR A 27 -5.32 -11.19 -7.94
CA TYR A 27 -5.77 -9.96 -7.30
C TYR A 27 -4.64 -8.93 -7.14
N GLU A 28 -3.45 -9.37 -6.71
CA GLU A 28 -2.29 -8.48 -6.56
C GLU A 28 -1.93 -7.81 -7.88
N SER A 29 -1.92 -8.54 -9.00
CA SER A 29 -1.65 -7.95 -10.33
C SER A 29 -2.67 -6.88 -10.70
N SER A 30 -3.96 -7.18 -10.58
CA SER A 30 -5.03 -6.21 -10.89
C SER A 30 -4.99 -4.98 -9.97
N MET A 31 -4.72 -5.18 -8.69
CA MET A 31 -4.59 -4.10 -7.71
C MET A 31 -3.36 -3.24 -8.01
N LYS A 32 -2.21 -3.84 -8.34
CA LYS A 32 -0.99 -3.10 -8.69
C LYS A 32 -1.19 -2.18 -9.88
N GLU A 33 -1.89 -2.62 -10.92
CA GLU A 33 -2.21 -1.78 -12.06
C GLU A 33 -3.05 -0.56 -11.63
N GLN A 34 -4.12 -0.78 -10.86
CA GLN A 34 -4.99 0.29 -10.35
C GLN A 34 -4.25 1.29 -9.45
N VAL A 35 -3.39 0.79 -8.57
CA VAL A 35 -2.60 1.61 -7.64
C VAL A 35 -1.48 2.34 -8.37
N TYR A 36 -0.80 1.70 -9.32
CA TYR A 36 0.28 2.30 -10.09
C TYR A 36 -0.20 3.50 -10.90
N HIS A 37 -1.35 3.40 -11.57
CA HIS A 37 -1.94 4.53 -12.27
C HIS A 37 -2.20 5.74 -11.35
N ARG A 38 -2.63 5.50 -10.11
CA ARG A 38 -2.85 6.57 -9.12
C ARG A 38 -1.53 7.12 -8.58
N LEU A 39 -0.58 6.26 -8.25
CA LEU A 39 0.76 6.67 -7.82
C LEU A 39 1.51 7.46 -8.88
N LEU A 40 1.31 7.17 -10.17
CA LEU A 40 1.86 8.01 -11.24
C LEU A 40 1.25 9.42 -11.24
N GLN A 41 -0.01 9.57 -10.81
CA GLN A 41 -0.65 10.89 -10.74
C GLN A 41 -0.24 11.67 -9.48
N SER A 42 -0.11 11.01 -8.33
CA SER A 42 0.13 11.67 -7.04
C SER A 42 1.51 11.44 -6.43
N GLY A 43 2.07 10.24 -6.59
CA GLY A 43 3.40 9.86 -6.12
C GLY A 43 4.54 10.54 -6.88
N LEU A 44 4.35 10.85 -8.16
CA LEU A 44 5.28 11.70 -8.93
C LEU A 44 5.41 13.09 -8.29
N GLN A 45 4.29 13.69 -7.87
CA GLN A 45 4.30 14.96 -7.15
C GLN A 45 5.07 14.84 -5.83
N CYS A 46 4.91 13.73 -5.10
CA CYS A 46 5.65 13.48 -3.86
C CYS A 46 7.16 13.26 -4.05
N LEU A 47 7.59 12.72 -5.19
CA LEU A 47 9.01 12.62 -5.55
C LEU A 47 9.59 13.98 -5.96
N ILE A 48 8.77 14.85 -6.56
CA ILE A 48 9.16 16.19 -7.03
C ILE A 48 9.18 17.21 -5.88
N ASP A 49 8.16 17.21 -5.02
CA ASP A 49 7.94 18.21 -3.96
C ASP A 49 8.51 17.79 -2.60
N GLY A 50 8.90 16.53 -2.43
CA GLY A 50 9.38 15.99 -1.17
C GLY A 50 10.76 16.53 -0.78
N PRO A 51 10.98 17.00 0.47
CA PRO A 51 12.32 17.33 0.94
C PRO A 51 13.15 16.05 1.09
N GLY A 52 14.17 15.91 0.25
CA GLY A 52 15.25 14.93 0.44
C GLY A 52 15.02 13.59 -0.27
N ASN A 53 16.09 13.16 -0.94
CA ASN A 53 16.27 11.88 -1.62
C ASN A 53 15.61 10.71 -0.83
N PRO A 54 14.64 9.97 -1.40
CA PRO A 54 14.05 8.86 -0.69
C PRO A 54 15.10 7.76 -0.61
N GLN A 55 15.87 7.68 0.47
CA GLN A 55 16.96 6.70 0.55
C GLN A 55 16.48 5.29 0.93
N ARG A 56 15.19 5.11 1.24
CA ARG A 56 14.64 3.84 1.72
C ARG A 56 13.28 3.55 1.12
N ALA A 57 13.12 2.31 0.68
CA ALA A 57 11.82 1.79 0.27
C ALA A 57 10.83 1.86 1.44
N VAL A 58 9.58 2.18 1.13
CA VAL A 58 8.50 2.29 2.10
C VAL A 58 7.46 1.22 1.78
N THR A 59 6.98 0.54 2.82
CA THR A 59 5.88 -0.42 2.68
C THR A 59 4.61 0.23 3.19
N ILE A 60 3.57 0.20 2.35
CA ILE A 60 2.21 0.55 2.71
C ILE A 60 1.38 -0.73 2.69
N LEU A 61 0.67 -0.98 3.79
CA LEU A 61 -0.32 -2.05 3.90
C LEU A 61 -1.70 -1.44 3.92
N PHE A 62 -2.64 -2.04 3.19
CA PHE A 62 -4.05 -1.68 3.27
C PHE A 62 -4.88 -2.91 3.60
N ARG A 63 -5.84 -2.76 4.51
CA ARG A 63 -6.88 -3.73 4.77
C ARG A 63 -8.08 -3.34 3.92
N ILE A 64 -8.50 -4.24 3.04
CA ILE A 64 -9.56 -4.01 2.07
C ILE A 64 -10.79 -4.81 2.50
N ASP A 65 -11.94 -4.14 2.54
CA ASP A 65 -13.22 -4.80 2.80
C ASP A 65 -13.81 -5.48 1.55
N ALA A 66 -14.94 -6.15 1.72
CA ALA A 66 -15.63 -6.86 0.64
C ALA A 66 -16.03 -5.98 -0.54
N SER A 67 -16.20 -4.66 -0.32
CA SER A 67 -16.56 -3.70 -1.36
C SER A 67 -15.35 -3.13 -2.10
N GLY A 68 -14.14 -3.55 -1.72
CA GLY A 68 -12.90 -3.03 -2.27
C GLY A 68 -12.44 -1.72 -1.63
N GLN A 69 -13.03 -1.31 -0.50
CA GLN A 69 -12.65 -0.08 0.20
C GLN A 69 -11.49 -0.34 1.18
N PRO A 70 -10.45 0.50 1.19
CA PRO A 70 -9.46 0.54 2.23
C PRO A 70 -10.10 1.01 3.53
N VAL A 71 -10.18 0.11 4.51
CA VAL A 71 -10.73 0.39 5.85
C VAL A 71 -9.64 0.60 6.89
N GLU A 72 -8.40 0.24 6.58
CA GLU A 72 -7.24 0.46 7.42
C GLU A 72 -5.99 0.60 6.57
N SER A 73 -5.01 1.35 7.07
CA SER A 73 -3.71 1.46 6.42
C SER A 73 -2.57 1.58 7.42
N LEU A 74 -1.44 0.93 7.11
CA LEU A 74 -0.23 0.96 7.91
C LEU A 74 0.97 1.31 7.04
N LEU A 75 1.85 2.18 7.54
CA LEU A 75 3.00 2.72 6.81
C LEU A 75 4.29 2.46 7.58
N TRP A 76 5.29 1.85 6.94
CA TRP A 76 6.62 1.66 7.55
C TRP A 76 7.76 1.51 6.53
N PRO A 77 8.95 2.10 6.77
CA PRO A 77 9.23 3.14 7.77
C PRO A 77 8.45 4.43 7.47
N ARG A 78 8.10 5.19 8.52
CA ARG A 78 7.50 6.52 8.34
C ARG A 78 8.57 7.48 7.84
N THR A 79 8.46 7.88 6.57
CA THR A 79 9.31 8.87 5.89
C THR A 79 8.42 9.95 5.27
N ASP A 80 8.97 11.11 4.93
CA ASP A 80 8.20 12.21 4.33
C ASP A 80 7.63 11.81 2.96
N PHE A 81 8.45 11.12 2.15
CA PHE A 81 7.98 10.47 0.91
C PHE A 81 6.83 9.49 1.17
N GLY A 82 6.97 8.61 2.16
CA GLY A 82 5.95 7.62 2.50
C GLY A 82 4.64 8.25 2.96
N VAL A 83 4.70 9.32 3.75
CA VAL A 83 3.53 10.06 4.22
C VAL A 83 2.87 10.80 3.05
N CYS A 84 3.64 11.45 2.19
CA CYS A 84 3.11 12.12 1.00
C CYS A 84 2.43 11.12 0.05
N ALA A 85 3.12 10.02 -0.30
CA ALA A 85 2.58 9.01 -1.20
C ALA A 85 1.34 8.33 -0.60
N HIS A 86 1.33 8.05 0.71
CA HIS A 86 0.17 7.52 1.42
C HIS A 86 -1.05 8.45 1.32
N GLY A 87 -0.85 9.76 1.53
CA GLY A 87 -1.91 10.76 1.33
C GLY A 87 -2.36 10.88 -0.13
N GLY A 88 -1.42 10.78 -1.08
CA GLY A 88 -1.67 10.88 -2.52
C GLY A 88 -2.42 9.69 -3.11
N ILE A 89 -2.39 8.52 -2.47
CA ILE A 89 -3.18 7.35 -2.91
C ILE A 89 -4.69 7.62 -2.78
N GLY A 90 -5.09 8.58 -1.93
CA GLY A 90 -6.48 9.06 -1.79
C GLY A 90 -7.47 7.98 -1.33
N PRO A 91 -8.76 8.28 -1.17
CA PRO A 91 -9.79 7.23 -1.09
C PRO A 91 -9.86 6.54 -2.46
N PHE A 92 -9.49 5.26 -2.50
CA PHE A 92 -9.54 4.46 -3.71
C PHE A 92 -10.39 3.23 -3.50
N THR A 93 -11.35 2.99 -4.38
CA THR A 93 -12.01 1.70 -4.47
C THR A 93 -11.15 0.80 -5.35
N LEU A 94 -10.74 -0.34 -4.83
CA LEU A 94 -10.19 -1.43 -5.62
C LEU A 94 -11.30 -2.35 -6.10
N SER A 95 -10.96 -3.24 -7.02
CA SER A 95 -11.76 -4.45 -7.23
C SER A 95 -11.98 -5.19 -5.90
N PRO A 96 -13.15 -5.81 -5.68
CA PRO A 96 -13.40 -6.64 -4.51
C PRO A 96 -12.32 -7.71 -4.32
N PRO A 97 -11.82 -7.92 -3.09
CA PRO A 97 -10.81 -8.93 -2.81
C PRO A 97 -11.39 -10.36 -2.87
N PRO A 98 -10.54 -11.40 -2.98
CA PRO A 98 -10.97 -12.80 -2.98
C PRO A 98 -11.68 -13.26 -1.71
N ARG A 99 -11.50 -12.54 -0.59
CA ARG A 99 -12.12 -12.79 0.71
C ARG A 99 -12.19 -11.49 1.51
N ASP A 100 -13.06 -11.47 2.51
CA ASP A 100 -13.15 -10.36 3.44
C ASP A 100 -11.84 -10.17 4.23
N ASP A 101 -11.67 -8.96 4.74
CA ASP A 101 -10.54 -8.58 5.58
C ASP A 101 -9.17 -8.86 4.93
N TYR A 102 -9.01 -8.31 3.73
CA TYR A 102 -7.91 -8.66 2.84
C TYR A 102 -6.76 -7.66 2.95
N TRP A 103 -5.62 -8.12 3.45
CA TRP A 103 -4.40 -7.31 3.46
C TRP A 103 -3.67 -7.35 2.12
N VAL A 104 -3.35 -6.17 1.60
CA VAL A 104 -2.46 -5.96 0.45
C VAL A 104 -1.20 -5.21 0.87
N LYS A 105 -0.12 -5.44 0.13
CA LYS A 105 1.18 -4.78 0.33
C LYS A 105 1.61 -4.03 -0.91
N ILE A 106 1.96 -2.76 -0.74
CA ILE A 106 2.56 -1.92 -1.77
C ILE A 106 3.96 -1.54 -1.30
N LEU A 107 4.96 -1.88 -2.10
CA LEU A 107 6.34 -1.46 -1.89
C LEU A 107 6.60 -0.25 -2.77
N LEU A 108 6.73 0.91 -2.14
CA LEU A 108 7.16 2.13 -2.81
C LEU A 108 8.67 2.20 -2.78
N ARG A 109 9.25 2.41 -3.96
CA ARG A 109 10.66 2.70 -4.12
C ARG A 109 10.83 4.12 -4.68
N PRO A 110 11.93 4.79 -4.33
CA PRO A 110 12.36 6.04 -4.94
C PRO A 110 12.55 5.87 -6.45
#